data_AF-A0A7J7WDB9-F1
#
_entry.id   AF-A0A7J7WDB9-F1
#
_cell.length_a   1.000
_cell.length_b   1.000
_cell.length_c   1.000
_cell.angle_alpha   90.00
_cell.angle_beta   90.00
_cell.angle_gamma   90.00
#
_symmetry.space_group_name_H-M   'P 1'
#
loop_
_entity.id
_entity.type
_entity.pdbx_description
1 polymer ?
#
loop_
_entity_poly.entity_id
_entity_poly.type
_entity_poly.pdbx_seq_one_letter_code
_entity_poly.pdbx_strand_id
1 'polypeptide(L)'
;MNFRPLIVIGGSSERGQETMGAFQEFPQVEACRLYSKFSVRPSSIEAIPSVIEKAVRSSIYGRPGACYIDIPADFVNLQVNVNSIKYVECCMPPPVSMAETSAVQMAASVIRNAKQPLLIIGKGSTE
;
A
#
# COMPACT_ATOMS: atom_id res chain seq x y z
N MET A 1 10.42 10.62 -5.53
CA MET A 1 9.24 9.86 -5.09
C MET A 1 8.42 10.76 -4.16
N ASN A 2 7.19 11.12 -4.54
CA ASN A 2 6.30 11.92 -3.70
C ASN A 2 5.57 10.97 -2.74
N PHE A 3 5.61 11.23 -1.43
CA PHE A 3 4.96 10.40 -0.40
C PHE A 3 3.46 10.62 -0.40
N ARG A 4 2.81 10.33 -1.53
CA ARG A 4 1.37 10.41 -1.68
C ARG A 4 0.79 9.01 -1.76
N PRO A 5 -0.31 8.73 -1.04
CA PRO A 5 -1.01 7.48 -1.21
C PRO A 5 -1.59 7.41 -2.63
N LEU A 6 -1.36 6.29 -3.31
CA LEU A 6 -1.88 6.02 -4.63
C LEU A 6 -2.29 4.56 -4.70
N ILE A 7 -3.49 4.29 -5.20
CA ILE A 7 -3.96 2.93 -5.49
C ILE A 7 -4.13 2.83 -7.00
N VAL A 8 -3.40 1.90 -7.60
CA VAL A 8 -3.47 1.59 -9.02
C VAL A 8 -4.20 0.27 -9.17
N ILE A 9 -5.28 0.26 -9.95
CA ILE A 9 -6.03 -0.94 -10.28
C ILE A 9 -5.78 -1.23 -11.75
N GLY A 10 -5.09 -2.33 -12.04
CA GLY A 10 -4.78 -2.79 -13.38
C GLY A 10 -5.66 -3.96 -13.79
N GLY A 11 -6.06 -3.99 -15.05
CA GLY A 11 -6.69 -5.17 -15.66
C GLY A 11 -5.63 -6.13 -16.21
N SER A 12 -5.87 -7.43 -16.07
CA SER A 12 -5.02 -8.48 -16.65
C SER A 12 -5.82 -9.50 -17.43
N SER A 13 -5.11 -10.33 -18.21
CA SER A 13 -5.69 -11.45 -18.96
C SER A 13 -6.44 -12.41 -18.04
N GLU A 14 -7.41 -13.13 -18.60
CA GLU A 14 -8.14 -14.17 -17.87
C GLU A 14 -7.19 -15.21 -17.29
N ARG A 15 -7.46 -15.65 -16.06
CA ARG A 15 -6.61 -16.64 -15.38
C ARG A 15 -6.48 -17.96 -16.15
N GLY A 16 -7.53 -18.36 -16.88
CA GLY A 16 -7.55 -19.59 -17.67
C GLY A 16 -6.71 -19.54 -18.94
N GLN A 17 -6.24 -18.37 -19.36
CA GLN A 17 -5.40 -18.16 -20.55
C GLN A 17 -3.93 -17.90 -20.20
N GLU A 18 -3.56 -18.02 -18.92
CA GLU A 18 -2.17 -17.89 -18.50
C GLU A 18 -1.30 -18.97 -19.18
N THR A 19 -0.10 -18.57 -19.60
CA THR A 19 0.87 -19.38 -20.36
C THR A 19 0.42 -19.73 -21.78
N MET A 20 -0.70 -19.18 -22.26
CA MET A 20 -1.20 -19.41 -23.63
C MET A 20 -0.81 -18.30 -24.61
N GLY A 21 -0.08 -17.28 -24.15
CA GLY A 21 0.26 -16.11 -24.97
C GLY A 21 -0.94 -15.18 -25.13
N ALA A 22 -1.72 -15.03 -24.07
CA ALA A 22 -2.93 -14.23 -24.09
C ALA A 22 -2.62 -12.75 -24.34
N PHE A 23 -3.55 -12.03 -24.95
CA PHE A 23 -3.43 -10.59 -25.10
C PHE A 23 -3.33 -9.93 -23.70
N GLN A 24 -2.30 -9.09 -23.50
CA GLN A 24 -1.95 -8.47 -22.21
C GLN A 24 -1.46 -9.42 -21.11
N GLU A 25 -1.01 -10.63 -21.47
CA GLU A 25 -0.32 -11.51 -20.54
C GLU A 25 1.04 -10.91 -20.15
N PHE A 26 1.17 -10.49 -18.89
CA PHE A 26 2.40 -9.93 -18.33
C PHE A 26 2.42 -10.12 -16.81
N PRO A 27 3.57 -10.42 -16.18
CA PRO A 27 3.70 -10.52 -14.73
C PRO A 27 3.64 -9.13 -14.06
N GLN A 28 2.46 -8.50 -14.09
CA GLN A 28 2.23 -7.13 -13.62
C GLN A 28 2.54 -6.98 -12.12
N VAL A 29 2.17 -7.96 -11.30
CA VAL A 29 2.40 -7.95 -9.85
C VAL A 29 3.90 -7.93 -9.53
N GLU A 30 4.69 -8.79 -10.17
CA GLU A 30 6.14 -8.89 -9.99
C GLU A 30 6.84 -7.63 -10.49
N ALA A 31 6.42 -7.11 -11.65
CA ALA A 31 6.97 -5.88 -12.22
C ALA A 31 6.71 -4.66 -11.33
N CYS A 32 5.54 -4.56 -10.72
CA CYS A 32 5.19 -3.45 -9.82
C CYS A 32 5.75 -3.59 -8.41
N ARG A 33 6.22 -4.79 -8.00
CA ARG A 33 6.67 -5.08 -6.64
C ARG A 33 7.80 -4.17 -6.15
N LEU A 34 8.73 -3.79 -7.02
CA LEU A 34 9.86 -2.94 -6.66
C LEU A 34 9.50 -1.44 -6.51
N TYR A 35 8.36 -1.03 -7.06
CA TYR A 35 7.96 0.38 -7.13
C TYR A 35 6.74 0.71 -6.26
N SER A 36 6.15 -0.29 -5.60
CA SER A 36 4.96 -0.17 -4.78
C SER A 36 5.20 -0.76 -3.38
N LYS A 37 4.45 -0.28 -2.39
CA LYS A 37 4.45 -0.84 -1.02
C LYS A 37 3.72 -2.18 -0.96
N PHE A 38 2.77 -2.37 -1.88
CA PHE A 38 1.93 -3.55 -1.95
C PHE A 38 1.56 -3.78 -3.42
N SER A 39 1.81 -4.98 -3.92
CA SER A 39 1.38 -5.46 -5.23
C SER A 39 0.73 -6.81 -5.02
N VAL A 40 -0.50 -7.00 -5.51
CA VAL A 40 -1.20 -8.27 -5.33
C VAL A 40 -2.24 -8.49 -6.42
N ARG A 41 -2.51 -9.76 -6.70
CA ARG A 41 -3.70 -10.23 -7.42
C ARG A 41 -4.63 -10.95 -6.44
N PRO A 42 -5.91 -10.57 -6.28
CA PRO A 42 -6.82 -11.32 -5.42
C PRO A 42 -7.00 -12.75 -5.95
N SER A 43 -7.03 -13.73 -5.04
CA SER A 43 -7.19 -15.15 -5.39
C SER A 43 -8.61 -15.49 -5.84
N SER A 44 -9.60 -14.71 -5.39
CA SER A 44 -11.01 -14.86 -5.73
C SER A 44 -11.74 -13.52 -5.59
N ILE A 45 -12.98 -13.46 -6.05
CA ILE A 45 -13.81 -12.24 -5.99
C ILE A 45 -14.17 -11.87 -4.56
N GLU A 46 -14.41 -12.87 -3.71
CA GLU A 46 -14.71 -12.69 -2.28
C GLU A 46 -13.53 -12.08 -1.52
N ALA A 47 -12.31 -12.25 -2.04
CA ALA A 47 -11.10 -11.67 -1.44
C ALA A 47 -10.94 -10.18 -1.77
N ILE A 48 -11.61 -9.65 -2.80
CA ILE A 48 -11.44 -8.27 -3.27
C ILE A 48 -11.62 -7.24 -2.14
N PRO A 49 -12.68 -7.28 -1.31
CA PRO A 49 -12.85 -6.29 -0.23
C PRO A 49 -11.66 -6.27 0.74
N SER A 50 -11.14 -7.44 1.13
CA SER A 50 -9.99 -7.55 2.03
C SER A 50 -8.68 -7.07 1.41
N VAL A 51 -8.50 -7.32 0.11
CA VAL A 51 -7.32 -6.88 -0.64
C VAL A 51 -7.31 -5.37 -0.81
N ILE A 52 -8.47 -4.78 -1.13
CA ILE A 52 -8.63 -3.34 -1.27
C ILE A 52 -8.36 -2.66 0.07
N GLU A 53 -8.94 -3.15 1.18
CA GLU A 53 -8.69 -2.59 2.51
C GLU A 53 -7.19 -2.63 2.86
N LYS A 54 -6.53 -3.78 2.61
CA LYS A 54 -5.10 -3.92 2.84
C LYS A 54 -4.27 -2.99 1.96
N ALA A 55 -4.65 -2.77 0.71
CA ALA A 55 -3.98 -1.83 -0.18
C ALA A 55 -4.12 -0.38 0.29
N VAL A 56 -5.34 0.03 0.70
CA VAL A 56 -5.58 1.36 1.28
C VAL A 56 -4.74 1.54 2.53
N ARG A 57 -4.82 0.61 3.49
CA ARG A 57 -4.01 0.62 4.72
C ARG A 57 -2.53 0.71 4.41
N SER A 58 -2.03 -0.10 3.48
CA SER A 58 -0.62 -0.09 3.07
C SER A 58 -0.23 1.22 2.39
N SER A 59 -1.13 1.88 1.66
CA SER A 59 -0.85 3.15 0.99
C SER A 59 -0.69 4.32 1.97
N ILE A 60 -1.41 4.32 3.10
CA ILE A 60 -1.46 5.44 4.05
C ILE A 60 -0.65 5.21 5.34
N TYR A 61 -0.43 3.95 5.78
CA TYR A 61 0.27 3.66 7.04
C TYR A 61 1.79 3.79 6.89
N GLY A 62 2.45 4.41 7.88
CA GLY A 62 3.88 4.70 7.83
C GLY A 62 4.17 5.74 6.76
N ARG A 63 5.23 5.55 5.96
CA ARG A 63 5.54 6.45 4.84
C ARG A 63 4.54 6.23 3.69
N PRO A 64 3.72 7.22 3.28
CA PRO A 64 2.74 6.99 2.24
C PRO A 64 3.36 6.62 0.89
N GLY A 65 2.65 5.82 0.10
CA GLY A 65 3.16 5.36 -1.19
C GLY A 65 2.15 4.60 -2.05
N ALA A 66 2.61 4.21 -3.24
CA ALA A 66 1.77 3.54 -4.23
C ALA A 66 1.54 2.07 -3.88
N CYS A 67 0.33 1.59 -4.18
CA CYS A 67 -0.06 0.18 -4.15
C CYS A 67 -0.67 -0.19 -5.51
N TYR A 68 -0.44 -1.43 -5.95
CA TYR A 68 -0.91 -1.95 -7.22
C TYR A 68 -1.78 -3.19 -6.98
N ILE A 69 -2.93 -3.25 -7.64
CA ILE A 69 -3.87 -4.36 -7.55
C ILE A 69 -4.17 -4.82 -8.96
N ASP A 70 -3.87 -6.09 -9.22
CA ASP A 70 -4.15 -6.76 -10.48
C ASP A 70 -5.53 -7.41 -10.42
N ILE A 71 -6.41 -7.09 -11.37
CA ILE A 71 -7.77 -7.64 -11.49
C ILE A 71 -7.90 -8.36 -12.83
N PRO A 72 -7.96 -9.71 -12.82
CA PRO A 72 -8.18 -10.49 -14.04
C PRO A 72 -9.49 -10.17 -14.74
N ALA A 73 -9.51 -10.24 -16.07
CA ALA A 73 -10.69 -9.99 -16.88
C ALA A 73 -11.87 -10.93 -16.54
N ASP A 74 -11.60 -12.17 -16.12
CA ASP A 74 -12.65 -13.12 -15.73
C ASP A 74 -13.44 -12.66 -14.50
N PHE A 75 -12.83 -11.84 -13.62
CA PHE A 75 -13.53 -11.30 -12.44
C PHE A 75 -14.65 -10.34 -12.80
N VAL A 76 -14.60 -9.72 -13.99
CA VAL A 76 -15.63 -8.78 -14.43
C VAL A 76 -16.94 -9.51 -14.81
N ASN A 77 -16.82 -10.73 -15.34
CA ASN A 77 -17.96 -11.51 -15.84
C ASN A 77 -18.52 -12.50 -14.80
N LEU A 78 -17.71 -12.88 -13.81
CA LEU A 78 -18.08 -13.83 -12.77
C LEU A 78 -19.12 -13.22 -11.81
N GLN A 79 -20.12 -14.02 -11.47
CA GLN A 79 -21.14 -13.68 -10.48
C GLN A 79 -20.88 -14.43 -9.18
N VAL A 80 -21.03 -13.73 -8.06
CA VAL A 80 -20.90 -14.29 -6.73
C VAL A 80 -22.13 -14.00 -5.90
N ASN A 81 -22.42 -14.86 -4.92
CA ASN A 81 -23.48 -14.61 -3.96
C ASN A 81 -23.08 -13.44 -3.05
N VAL A 82 -23.85 -12.36 -3.04
CA VAL A 82 -23.55 -11.19 -2.20
C VAL A 82 -23.47 -11.56 -0.72
N ASN A 83 -24.23 -12.55 -0.27
CA ASN A 83 -24.23 -13.00 1.12
C ASN A 83 -22.94 -13.72 1.53
N SER A 84 -22.14 -14.20 0.57
CA SER A 84 -20.82 -14.78 0.86
C SER A 84 -19.71 -13.72 0.91
N ILE A 85 -20.01 -12.47 0.52
CA ILE A 85 -19.03 -11.38 0.55
C ILE A 85 -18.98 -10.78 1.96
N LYS A 86 -17.82 -10.90 2.59
CA LYS A 86 -17.53 -10.17 3.82
C LYS A 86 -16.91 -8.81 3.47
N TYR A 87 -17.74 -7.78 3.45
CA TYR A 87 -17.24 -6.40 3.35
C TYR A 87 -16.39 -6.05 4.57
N VAL A 88 -15.29 -5.34 4.31
CA VAL A 88 -14.39 -4.87 5.36
C VAL A 88 -14.66 -3.39 5.59
N GLU A 89 -14.68 -2.99 6.86
CA GLU A 89 -14.82 -1.59 7.22
C GLU A 89 -13.62 -0.76 6.72
N CYS A 90 -13.83 0.55 6.63
CA CYS A 90 -12.76 1.47 6.25
C CYS A 90 -11.59 1.37 7.24
N CYS A 91 -10.36 1.42 6.73
CA CYS A 91 -9.19 1.40 7.59
C CYS A 91 -9.16 2.63 8.50
N MET A 92 -8.79 2.43 9.77
CA MET A 92 -8.57 3.54 10.69
C MET A 92 -7.42 4.45 10.21
N PRO A 93 -7.37 5.72 10.63
CA PRO A 93 -6.23 6.60 10.36
C PRO A 93 -4.88 5.99 10.81
N PRO A 94 -3.76 6.34 10.15
CA PRO A 94 -2.44 5.86 10.55
C PRO A 94 -2.16 6.17 12.04
N PRO A 95 -1.61 5.22 12.80
CA PRO A 95 -1.24 5.49 14.19
C PRO A 95 -0.10 6.50 14.27
N VAL A 96 -0.22 7.47 15.18
CA VAL A 96 0.85 8.42 15.47
C VAL A 96 1.92 7.69 16.29
N SER A 97 3.12 7.54 15.71
CA SER A 97 4.25 6.92 16.39
C SER A 97 4.97 7.96 17.25
N MET A 98 4.94 7.76 18.56
CA MET A 98 5.64 8.62 19.52
C MET A 98 6.99 8.00 19.88
N ALA A 99 8.03 8.83 19.97
CA ALA A 99 9.33 8.40 20.48
C ALA A 99 9.28 8.23 22.01
N GLU A 100 10.15 7.36 22.52
CA GLU A 100 10.39 7.17 23.96
C GLU A 100 10.76 8.49 24.65
N THR A 101 10.15 8.78 25.80
CA THR A 101 10.37 10.03 26.53
C THR A 101 11.85 10.25 26.89
N SER A 102 12.57 9.18 27.23
CA SER A 102 13.99 9.22 27.56
C SER A 102 14.86 9.63 26.36
N ALA A 103 14.54 9.12 25.16
CA ALA A 103 15.23 9.47 23.92
C ALA A 103 14.98 10.94 23.54
N VAL A 104 13.75 11.43 23.73
CA VAL A 104 13.40 12.84 23.51
C VAL A 104 14.18 13.75 24.45
N GLN A 105 14.26 13.41 25.75
CA GLN A 105 15.03 14.18 26.73
C GLN A 105 16.53 14.20 26.40
N MET A 106 17.09 13.06 25.98
CA MET A 106 18.49 12.97 25.56
C MET A 106 18.76 13.86 24.34
N ALA A 107 17.92 13.77 23.30
CA ALA A 107 18.04 14.60 22.10
C ALA A 107 17.95 16.10 22.45
N ALA A 108 17.00 16.49 23.30
CA ALA A 108 16.85 17.87 23.75
C ALA A 108 18.09 18.38 24.52
N SER A 109 18.69 17.55 25.38
CA SER A 109 19.91 17.89 26.11
C SER A 109 21.12 18.08 25.17
N VAL A 110 21.30 17.18 24.19
CA VAL A 110 22.37 17.28 23.20
C VAL A 110 22.23 18.56 22.36
N ILE A 111 21.02 18.87 21.90
CA ILE A 111 20.74 20.10 21.13
C ILE A 111 21.03 21.34 21.99
N ARG A 112 20.62 21.35 23.26
CA ARG A 112 20.79 22.49 24.17
C ARG A 112 22.27 22.78 24.49
N ASN A 113 23.10 21.75 24.60
CA ASN A 113 24.51 21.89 24.96
C ASN A 113 25.44 22.07 23.76
N ALA A 114 24.94 21.97 22.53
CA ALA A 114 25.74 22.12 21.33
C ALA A 114 26.15 23.58 21.11
N LYS A 115 27.43 23.83 20.79
CA LYS A 115 27.94 25.18 20.50
C LYS A 115 27.49 25.73 19.14
N GLN A 116 27.34 24.85 18.15
CA GLN A 116 26.94 25.19 16.77
C GLN A 116 26.08 24.05 16.19
N PRO A 117 24.80 23.93 16.59
CA PRO A 117 23.92 22.87 16.08
C PRO A 117 23.53 23.11 14.61
N LEU A 118 23.54 22.04 13.81
CA LEU A 118 22.99 22.01 12.45
C LEU A 118 21.80 21.05 12.43
N LEU A 119 20.64 21.55 12.00
CA LEU A 119 19.44 20.74 11.82
C LEU A 119 19.18 20.54 10.32
N ILE A 120 19.16 19.28 9.89
CA ILE A 120 18.81 18.91 8.52
C ILE A 120 17.39 18.33 8.55
N ILE A 121 16.43 19.09 8.01
CA ILE A 121 15.03 18.70 7.96
C ILE A 121 14.72 18.08 6.61
N GLY A 122 14.28 16.83 6.61
CA GLY A 122 13.81 16.15 5.42
C GLY A 122 12.33 16.41 5.14
N LYS A 123 11.86 16.03 3.95
CA LYS A 123 10.44 16.13 3.56
C LYS A 123 9.47 15.38 4.49
N GLY A 124 9.95 14.42 5.27
CA GLY A 124 9.11 13.65 6.21
C GLY A 124 8.79 14.37 7.52
N SER A 125 9.21 15.64 7.68
CA SER A 125 9.01 16.42 8.90
C SER A 125 7.84 17.40 8.83
N THR A 126 7.17 17.52 7.68
CA THR A 126 6.08 18.48 7.42
C THR A 126 4.68 17.84 7.38
N GLU A 127 4.54 16.61 7.85
CA GLU A 127 3.25 15.92 8.05
C GLU A 127 3.05 15.59 9.53
#